data_AF-A0A960QIX2-F1
#
_entry.id   AF-A0A960QIX2-F1
#
_cell.length_a   1.000
_cell.length_b   1.000
_cell.length_c   1.000
_cell.angle_alpha   90.00
_cell.angle_beta   90.00
_cell.angle_gamma   90.00
#
_symmetry.space_group_name_H-M   'P 1'
#
loop_
_entity.id
_entity.type
_entity.pdbx_description
1 polymer ?
#
loop_
_entity_poly.entity_id
_entity_poly.type
_entity_poly.pdbx_seq_one_letter_code
_entity_poly.pdbx_strand_id
1 'polypeptide(L)'
;MDDPEDFRKMLTEMGPEVISQSFRQPVLLLWMALPPAKKNIETLKASAREQFERVLSSFESDAELLELCKPPLDVEDTNDSP
;
A
#
# COMPACT_ATOMS: atom_id res chain seq x y z
N MET A 1 -9.69 -5.71 17.09
CA MET A 1 -10.13 -4.85 15.97
C MET A 1 -10.85 -5.79 15.04
N ASP A 2 -12.12 -6.07 15.36
CA ASP A 2 -12.76 -7.33 14.98
C ASP A 2 -14.02 -7.13 14.12
N ASP A 3 -14.33 -5.89 13.73
CA ASP A 3 -15.42 -5.57 12.83
C ASP A 3 -14.87 -5.21 11.43
N PRO A 4 -15.20 -6.00 10.39
CA PRO A 4 -14.88 -5.68 9.00
C PRO A 4 -15.37 -4.29 8.54
N GLU A 5 -16.42 -3.77 9.18
CA GLU A 5 -17.02 -2.47 8.87
C GLU A 5 -16.18 -1.31 9.41
N ASP A 6 -15.59 -1.46 10.60
CA ASP A 6 -14.60 -0.52 11.14
C ASP A 6 -13.31 -0.50 10.30
N PHE A 7 -12.88 -1.65 9.79
CA PHE A 7 -11.74 -1.73 8.88
C PHE A 7 -12.03 -1.02 7.56
N ARG A 8 -13.21 -1.20 6.97
CA ARG A 8 -13.62 -0.50 5.75
C ARG A 8 -13.75 1.00 5.97
N LYS A 9 -14.31 1.43 7.10
CA LYS A 9 -14.41 2.85 7.47
C LYS A 9 -13.03 3.46 7.66
N MET A 10 -12.11 2.76 8.33
CA MET A 10 -10.71 3.19 8.46
C MET A 10 -10.05 3.33 7.08
N LEU A 11 -10.21 2.36 6.16
CA LEU A 11 -9.67 2.46 4.81
C LEU A 11 -10.26 3.63 4.00
N THR A 12 -11.55 3.93 4.23
CA THR A 12 -12.25 5.07 3.59
C THR A 12 -11.76 6.41 4.14
N GLU A 13 -11.47 6.47 5.44
CA GLU A 13 -10.88 7.64 6.11
C GLU A 13 -9.38 7.80 5.81
N MET A 14 -8.68 6.71 5.47
CA MET A 14 -7.33 6.71 4.89
C MET A 14 -7.37 7.14 3.42
N GLY A 15 -7.83 8.37 3.18
CA GLY A 15 -7.77 8.99 1.87
C GLY A 15 -6.31 9.16 1.37
N PRO A 16 -6.13 9.53 0.09
CA PRO A 16 -4.81 9.69 -0.53
C PRO A 16 -3.85 10.60 0.26
N GLU A 17 -4.38 11.55 1.02
CA GLU A 17 -3.61 12.45 1.88
C GLU A 17 -2.95 11.71 3.07
N VAL A 18 -3.69 10.83 3.75
CA VAL A 18 -3.16 10.04 4.89
C VAL A 18 -2.06 9.08 4.40
N ILE A 19 -2.28 8.50 3.22
CA ILE A 19 -1.29 7.66 2.55
C ILE A 19 -0.03 8.49 2.22
N SER A 20 -0.20 9.68 1.65
CA SER A 20 0.90 10.60 1.32
C SER A 20 1.70 11.02 2.56
N GLN A 21 1.05 11.28 3.68
CA GLN A 21 1.72 11.57 4.94
C GLN A 21 2.53 10.38 5.46
N SER A 22 2.00 9.16 5.28
CA SER A 22 2.69 7.92 5.67
C SER A 22 4.00 7.71 4.88
N PHE A 23 4.11 8.26 3.67
CA PHE A 23 5.34 8.20 2.86
C PHE A 23 6.44 9.19 3.29
N ARG A 24 6.13 10.22 4.09
CA ARG A 24 7.16 11.19 4.53
C ARG A 24 8.31 10.52 5.27
N GLN A 25 8.00 9.61 6.19
CA GLN A 25 9.02 8.97 7.01
C GLN A 25 9.95 8.06 6.18
N PRO A 26 9.44 7.17 5.31
CA PRO A 26 10.28 6.44 4.35
C PRO A 26 11.16 7.34 3.47
N VAL A 27 10.61 8.44 2.95
CA VAL A 27 11.38 9.37 2.10
C VAL A 27 12.53 10.02 2.88
N LEU A 28 12.31 10.36 4.16
CA LEU A 28 13.38 10.87 5.03
C LEU A 28 14.47 9.82 5.29
N LEU A 29 14.11 8.56 5.49
CA LEU A 29 15.08 7.47 5.64
C LEU A 29 15.95 7.33 4.39
N LEU A 30 15.34 7.37 3.20
CA LEU A 30 16.07 7.33 1.93
C LEU A 30 17.05 8.50 1.81
N TRP A 31 16.62 9.72 2.18
CA TRP A 31 17.49 10.90 2.18
C TRP A 31 18.68 10.77 3.14
N MET A 32 18.50 10.13 4.29
CA MET A 32 19.58 9.86 5.23
C MET A 32 20.53 8.77 4.76
N ALA A 33 20.03 7.78 4.02
CA ALA A 33 20.82 6.70 3.44
C ALA A 33 21.67 7.13 2.24
N LEU A 34 21.32 8.24 1.56
CA LEU A 34 22.09 8.73 0.42
C LEU A 34 23.51 9.17 0.85
N PRO A 35 24.55 8.80 0.08
CA PRO A 35 25.90 9.34 0.27
C PRO A 35 25.89 10.87 0.16
N PRO A 36 26.66 11.61 0.98
CA PRO A 36 26.66 13.08 0.96
C PRO A 36 26.91 13.67 -0.44
N ALA A 37 27.81 13.08 -1.22
CA ALA A 37 28.14 13.52 -2.58
C ALA A 37 27.01 13.33 -3.60
N LYS A 38 26.02 12.49 -3.30
CA LYS A 38 24.88 12.18 -4.19
C LYS A 38 23.56 12.74 -3.66
N LYS A 39 23.60 13.55 -2.60
CA LYS A 39 22.44 14.02 -1.86
C LYS A 39 21.74 15.16 -2.60
N ASN A 40 20.87 14.78 -3.54
CA ASN A 40 20.01 15.68 -4.30
C ASN A 40 18.65 15.03 -4.56
N ILE A 41 17.69 15.82 -5.00
CA ILE A 41 16.29 15.39 -5.19
C ILE A 41 16.16 14.33 -6.29
N GLU A 42 16.97 14.40 -7.35
CA GLU A 42 16.89 13.42 -8.45
C GLU A 42 17.39 12.04 -8.02
N THR A 43 18.50 11.98 -7.26
CA THR A 43 18.95 10.73 -6.64
C THR A 43 17.89 10.19 -5.67
N LEU A 44 17.28 11.05 -4.85
CA LEU A 44 16.23 10.66 -3.92
C LEU A 44 15.02 10.05 -4.65
N LYS A 45 14.56 10.69 -5.73
CA LYS A 45 13.47 10.16 -6.59
C LYS A 45 13.83 8.81 -7.18
N ALA A 46 15.05 8.65 -7.70
CA ALA A 46 15.51 7.39 -8.26
C ALA A 46 15.52 6.27 -7.21
N SER A 47 16.08 6.54 -6.03
CA SER A 47 16.08 5.58 -4.91
C SER A 47 14.67 5.23 -4.43
N ALA A 48 13.78 6.23 -4.32
CA ALA A 48 12.40 6.01 -3.89
C ALA A 48 11.64 5.13 -4.90
N ARG A 49 11.80 5.39 -6.20
CA ARG A 49 11.22 4.55 -7.25
C ARG A 49 11.75 3.12 -7.16
N GLU A 50 13.05 2.93 -7.07
CA GLU A 50 13.64 1.59 -6.96
C GLU A 50 13.10 0.81 -5.75
N GLN A 51 12.98 1.45 -4.58
CA GLN A 51 12.43 0.77 -3.40
C GLN A 51 10.94 0.48 -3.56
N PHE A 52 10.17 1.39 -4.15
CA PHE A 52 8.75 1.17 -4.39
C PHE A 52 8.51 0.00 -5.36
N GLU A 53 9.26 -0.08 -6.46
CA GLU A 53 9.20 -1.22 -7.38
C GLU A 53 9.51 -2.56 -6.70
N ARG A 54 10.51 -2.59 -5.80
CA ARG A 54 10.84 -3.79 -5.01
C ARG A 54 9.68 -4.21 -4.11
N VAL A 55 9.03 -3.25 -3.45
CA VAL A 55 7.86 -3.52 -2.59
C VAL A 55 6.67 -4.01 -3.41
N LEU A 56 6.42 -3.42 -4.59
CA LEU A 56 5.36 -3.88 -5.48
C LEU A 56 5.61 -5.31 -5.96
N SER A 57 6.83 -5.65 -6.37
CA SER A 57 7.15 -7.00 -6.82
C SER A 57 6.98 -8.05 -5.70
N SER A 58 7.32 -7.73 -4.45
CA SER A 58 7.02 -8.62 -3.33
C SER A 58 5.52 -8.68 -3.04
N PHE A 59 4.81 -7.55 -3.16
CA PHE A 59 3.38 -7.50 -2.91
C PHE A 59 2.58 -8.25 -3.98
N GLU A 60 3.02 -8.28 -5.24
CA GLU A 60 2.40 -9.14 -6.27
C GLU A 60 2.42 -10.61 -5.85
N SER A 61 3.56 -11.07 -5.32
CA SER A 61 3.71 -12.43 -4.79
C SER A 61 2.79 -12.65 -3.58
N ASP A 62 2.72 -11.69 -2.65
CA ASP A 62 1.86 -11.77 -1.49
C ASP A 62 0.36 -11.69 -1.87
N ALA A 63 0.00 -10.89 -2.87
CA ALA A 63 -1.36 -10.71 -3.35
C ALA A 63 -1.88 -11.98 -4.04
N GLU A 64 -1.02 -12.69 -4.77
CA GLU A 64 -1.32 -14.03 -5.28
C GLU A 64 -1.57 -15.03 -4.14
N LEU A 65 -0.71 -15.04 -3.12
CA LEU A 65 -0.85 -15.91 -1.94
C LEU A 65 -2.11 -15.60 -1.12
N LEU A 66 -2.48 -14.33 -1.02
CA LEU A 66 -3.62 -13.83 -0.26
C LEU A 66 -4.91 -13.75 -1.08
N GLU A 67 -4.88 -14.18 -2.35
CA GLU A 67 -5.98 -14.15 -3.32
C GLU A 67 -6.64 -12.76 -3.49
N LEU A 68 -5.92 -11.67 -3.21
CA LEU A 68 -6.44 -10.30 -3.24
C LEU A 68 -6.83 -9.83 -4.65
N CYS A 69 -6.38 -10.56 -5.68
CA CYS A 69 -6.71 -10.32 -7.08
C CYS A 69 -7.96 -11.07 -7.56
N LYS A 70 -8.55 -11.95 -6.73
CA LYS A 70 -9.84 -12.57 -7.08
C LYS A 70 -10.97 -11.56 -6.78
N PRO A 71 -11.94 -11.39 -7.69
CA PRO A 71 -13.15 -10.65 -7.35
C PRO A 71 -13.79 -11.29 -6.10
N PRO A 72 -14.37 -10.49 -5.19
CA PRO A 72 -15.05 -11.05 -4.03
C PRO A 72 -16.03 -12.11 -4.50
N LEU A 73 -16.01 -13.29 -3.88
CA LEU A 73 -16.97 -14.35 -4.15
C LEU A 73 -18.36 -13.72 -4.14
N ASP A 74 -19.06 -13.80 -5.27
CA ASP A 74 -20.44 -13.33 -5.39
C ASP A 74 -21.17 -13.84 -4.15
N VAL A 75 -21.66 -12.89 -3.34
CA VAL A 75 -22.56 -13.22 -2.24
C VAL A 75 -23.76 -13.83 -2.95
N GLU A 76 -23.88 -15.16 -2.92
CA GLU A 76 -25.09 -15.82 -3.37
C GLU A 76 -26.23 -15.13 -2.63
N ASP A 77 -27.07 -14.41 -3.37
CA ASP A 77 -28.36 -13.95 -2.90
C ASP A 77 -29.11 -15.21 -2.49
N THR A 78 -28.98 -15.61 -1.23
CA THR A 78 -29.88 -16.55 -0.58
C THR A 78 -31.19 -15.80 -0.41
N ASN A 79 -31.89 -15.66 -1.54
CA ASN A 79 -33.30 -15.35 -1.62
C ASN A 79 -34.03 -16.62 -1.17
N ASP A 80 -33.97 -16.91 0.13
CA ASP A 80 -34.90 -17.84 0.75
C ASP A 80 -36.29 -17.18 0.74
N SER A 81 -37.06 -17.50 -0.29
CA SER A 81 -38.52 -17.51 -0.25
C SER A 81 -38.96 -18.93 -0.56
N PRO A 82 -39.83 -19.51 0.28
CA PRO A 82 -41.25 -19.16 0.22
C PRO A 82 -41.90 -18.78 1.55
#